data_AF-E9CQN9-F1
#
_entry.id   AF-E9CQN9-F1
#
_cell.length_a   1.000
_cell.length_b   1.000
_cell.length_c   1.000
_cell.angle_alpha   90.00
_cell.angle_beta   90.00
_cell.angle_gamma   90.00
#
_symmetry.space_group_name_H-M   'P 1'
#
loop_
_entity.id
_entity.type
_entity.pdbx_description
1 polymer ?
#
loop_
_entity_poly.entity_id
_entity_poly.type
_entity_poly.pdbx_seq_one_letter_code
_entity_poly.pdbx_strand_id
1 'polypeptide(L)'
;NNLDSAKKLIEWLDKQECLLKEVRIILESTGIYHEQLCNELYDIGLHVSIVNPYRIREFAKGIGILTKTDKVDSFALACYGELKKPSAWVAPSTEIRELKSLIKRREAILADLLREQNREEKTLTSYTSKVVIKSITKSLEALNKQLQDIEAEISKHINNHPELKKDME
;
A
#
# COMPACT_ATOMS: atom_id res chain seq x y z
N ASN A 1 -8.43 7.19 -2.31
CA ASN A 1 -6.98 7.37 -2.01
C ASN A 1 -6.49 8.71 -2.49
N ASN A 2 -7.17 9.79 -2.09
CA ASN A 2 -6.54 11.10 -2.11
C ASN A 2 -6.06 11.35 -0.68
N LEU A 3 -5.01 12.15 -0.51
CA LEU A 3 -4.48 12.61 0.80
C LEU A 3 -5.55 13.25 1.71
N ASP A 4 -6.75 13.47 1.18
CA ASP A 4 -7.88 14.10 1.85
C ASP A 4 -8.98 13.07 2.26
N SER A 5 -8.77 11.78 2.01
CA SER A 5 -9.77 10.74 2.29
C SER A 5 -10.03 10.55 3.79
N ALA A 6 -8.98 10.53 4.63
CA ALA A 6 -9.15 10.46 6.08
C ALA A 6 -9.86 11.70 6.64
N LYS A 7 -9.47 12.90 6.16
CA LYS A 7 -10.08 14.16 6.58
C LYS A 7 -11.56 14.21 6.24
N LYS A 8 -11.95 13.84 5.01
CA LYS A 8 -13.36 13.76 4.60
C LYS A 8 -14.16 12.76 5.43
N LEU A 9 -13.56 11.64 5.81
CA LEU A 9 -14.21 10.66 6.67
C LEU A 9 -14.47 11.24 8.06
N ILE A 10 -13.48 11.94 8.63
CA ILE A 10 -13.61 12.60 9.93
C ILE A 10 -14.68 13.70 9.90
N GLU A 11 -14.67 14.56 8.87
CA GLU A 11 -15.70 15.58 8.67
C GLU A 11 -17.09 14.97 8.52
N TRP A 12 -17.20 13.78 7.91
CA TRP A 12 -18.46 13.07 7.81
C TRP A 12 -18.90 12.48 9.16
N LEU A 13 -17.98 11.89 9.93
CA LEU A 13 -18.26 11.35 11.27
C LEU A 13 -18.70 12.44 12.26
N ASP A 14 -18.07 13.61 12.19
CA ASP A 14 -18.43 14.79 12.99
C ASP A 14 -19.88 15.23 12.71
N LYS A 15 -20.28 15.25 11.43
CA LYS A 15 -21.67 15.51 11.03
C LYS A 15 -22.68 14.46 11.48
N GLN A 16 -22.23 13.25 11.82
CA GLN A 16 -23.09 12.22 12.40
C GLN A 16 -23.17 12.31 13.94
N GLU A 17 -22.60 13.36 14.55
CA GLU A 17 -22.55 13.57 16.00
C GLU A 17 -21.92 12.38 16.76
N CYS A 18 -21.03 11.65 16.07
CA CYS A 18 -20.38 10.46 16.61
C CYS A 18 -19.10 10.84 17.36
N LEU A 19 -18.95 10.36 18.60
CA LEU A 19 -17.69 10.51 19.33
C LEU A 19 -16.62 9.61 18.69
N LEU A 20 -15.54 10.22 18.20
CA LEU A 20 -14.46 9.51 17.48
C LEU A 20 -13.89 8.28 18.24
N LYS A 21 -13.84 8.35 19.58
CA LYS A 21 -13.38 7.26 20.46
C LYS A 21 -14.28 6.02 20.44
N GLU A 22 -15.54 6.16 20.02
CA GLU A 22 -16.54 5.09 19.97
C GLU A 22 -16.66 4.50 18.56
N VAL A 23 -16.08 5.16 17.56
CA VAL A 23 -16.10 4.72 16.17
C VAL A 23 -15.09 3.60 15.95
N ARG A 24 -15.54 2.52 15.31
CA ARG A 24 -14.71 1.41 14.84
C ARG A 24 -14.76 1.35 13.33
N ILE A 25 -13.61 1.54 12.69
CA ILE A 25 -13.47 1.54 11.25
C ILE A 25 -13.00 0.15 10.81
N ILE A 26 -13.81 -0.53 10.01
CA ILE A 26 -13.47 -1.85 9.47
C ILE A 26 -13.14 -1.70 8.00
N LEU A 27 -11.93 -2.12 7.62
CA LEU A 27 -11.45 -2.11 6.25
C LEU A 27 -11.13 -3.53 5.82
N GLU A 28 -11.42 -3.88 4.57
CA GLU A 28 -10.90 -5.12 3.99
C GLU A 28 -9.49 -4.91 3.46
N SER A 29 -8.63 -5.93 3.57
CA SER A 29 -7.28 -5.87 3.01
C SER A 29 -7.31 -6.06 1.48
N THR A 30 -7.70 -5.04 0.71
CA THR A 30 -7.60 -5.06 -0.76
C THR A 30 -6.39 -4.29 -1.26
N GLY A 31 -5.26 -5.00 -1.39
CA GLY A 31 -4.04 -4.46 -2.00
C GLY A 31 -3.38 -3.33 -1.21
N ILE A 32 -2.51 -2.54 -1.84
CA ILE A 32 -1.68 -1.52 -1.16
C ILE A 32 -2.49 -0.26 -0.74
N TYR A 33 -3.69 -0.11 -1.29
CA TYR A 33 -4.48 1.11 -1.23
C TYR A 33 -5.03 1.47 0.16
N HIS A 34 -5.23 0.48 1.03
CA HIS A 34 -5.70 0.73 2.38
C HIS A 34 -4.58 1.17 3.34
N GLU A 35 -3.30 0.89 3.02
CA GLU A 35 -2.18 1.15 3.95
C GLU A 35 -2.09 2.62 4.35
N GLN A 36 -2.17 3.54 3.38
CA GLN A 36 -2.07 4.98 3.66
C GLN A 36 -3.25 5.48 4.51
N LEU A 37 -4.48 5.08 4.16
CA LEU A 37 -5.67 5.47 4.92
C LEU A 37 -5.63 4.89 6.35
N CYS A 38 -5.21 3.63 6.50
CA CYS A 38 -5.07 3.01 7.82
C CYS A 38 -4.02 3.73 8.67
N ASN A 39 -2.87 4.08 8.08
CA ASN A 39 -1.84 4.87 8.75
C ASN A 39 -2.38 6.21 9.24
N GLU A 40 -3.01 6.99 8.35
CA GLU A 40 -3.58 8.31 8.68
C GLU A 40 -4.62 8.22 9.81
N LEU A 41 -5.54 7.25 9.74
CA LEU A 41 -6.57 7.05 10.76
C LEU A 41 -5.97 6.56 12.09
N TYR A 42 -4.97 5.68 12.05
CA TYR A 42 -4.26 5.20 13.22
C TYR A 42 -3.48 6.32 13.92
N ASP A 43 -2.78 7.16 13.16
CA ASP A 43 -1.98 8.27 13.67
C ASP A 43 -2.87 9.36 14.33
N ILE A 44 -4.16 9.43 13.97
CA ILE A 44 -5.19 10.29 14.61
C ILE A 44 -5.82 9.61 15.85
N GLY A 45 -5.50 8.35 16.14
CA GLY A 45 -5.96 7.61 17.30
C GLY A 45 -7.31 6.90 17.13
N LEU A 46 -7.77 6.70 15.90
CA LEU A 46 -9.02 5.98 15.62
C LEU A 46 -8.82 4.45 15.68
N HIS A 47 -9.86 3.73 16.12
CA HIS A 47 -9.86 2.27 16.07
C HIS A 47 -10.07 1.80 14.63
N VAL A 48 -9.00 1.33 13.99
CA VAL A 48 -9.04 0.74 12.65
C VAL A 48 -8.80 -0.75 12.75
N SER A 49 -9.59 -1.57 12.07
CA SER A 49 -9.35 -3.02 11.95
C SER A 49 -9.28 -3.40 10.48
N ILE A 50 -8.20 -4.09 10.12
CA ILE A 50 -8.02 -4.67 8.77
C ILE A 50 -8.46 -6.13 8.83
N VAL A 51 -9.41 -6.51 7.98
CA VAL A 51 -9.97 -7.85 7.95
C VAL A 51 -9.71 -8.49 6.59
N ASN A 52 -9.42 -9.80 6.61
CA ASN A 52 -9.23 -10.57 5.39
C ASN A 52 -10.55 -10.61 4.57
N PRO A 53 -10.54 -10.19 3.28
CA PRO A 53 -11.71 -10.21 2.40
C PRO A 53 -12.42 -11.56 2.34
N TYR A 54 -11.67 -12.67 2.44
CA TYR A 54 -12.25 -14.01 2.50
C TYR A 54 -13.17 -14.19 3.71
N ARG A 55 -12.74 -13.74 4.90
CA ARG A 55 -13.55 -13.83 6.13
C ARG A 55 -14.82 -12.98 6.03
N ILE A 56 -14.72 -11.81 5.42
CA ILE A 56 -15.87 -10.93 5.18
C ILE A 56 -16.86 -11.59 4.22
N ARG A 57 -16.36 -12.22 3.15
CA ARG A 57 -17.21 -12.90 2.17
C ARG A 57 -17.93 -14.11 2.77
N GLU A 58 -17.24 -14.91 3.57
CA GLU A 58 -17.86 -16.06 4.25
C GLU A 58 -18.88 -15.59 5.30
N PHE A 59 -18.59 -14.50 6.02
CA PHE A 59 -19.55 -13.89 6.94
C PHE A 59 -20.80 -13.38 6.22
N ALA A 60 -20.63 -12.64 5.12
CA ALA A 60 -21.73 -12.11 4.32
C ALA A 60 -22.67 -13.23 3.83
N LYS A 61 -22.10 -14.33 3.29
CA LYS A 61 -22.88 -15.51 2.92
C LYS A 61 -23.65 -16.09 4.11
N GLY A 62 -23.01 -16.19 5.27
CA GLY A 62 -23.60 -16.72 6.50
C GLY A 62 -24.80 -15.91 7.01
N ILE A 63 -24.88 -14.61 6.71
CA ILE A 63 -26.03 -13.75 7.05
C ILE A 63 -27.00 -13.55 5.88
N GLY A 64 -26.90 -14.37 4.82
CA GLY A 64 -27.83 -14.35 3.69
C GLY A 64 -27.52 -13.30 2.62
N ILE A 65 -26.37 -12.64 2.67
CA ILE A 65 -25.93 -11.67 1.66
C ILE A 65 -25.18 -12.41 0.54
N LEU A 66 -25.82 -12.52 -0.62
CA LEU A 66 -25.27 -13.24 -1.78
C LEU A 66 -24.76 -12.31 -2.88
N THR A 67 -25.40 -11.14 -3.05
CA THR A 67 -25.02 -10.14 -4.04
C THR A 67 -23.72 -9.45 -3.64
N LYS A 68 -22.96 -8.98 -4.65
CA LYS A 68 -21.72 -8.22 -4.44
C LYS A 68 -21.88 -6.83 -5.04
N THR A 69 -21.95 -5.83 -4.18
CA THR A 69 -21.97 -4.41 -4.56
C THR A 69 -21.29 -3.62 -3.44
N ASP A 70 -20.68 -2.48 -3.77
CA ASP A 70 -19.92 -1.68 -2.78
C ASP A 70 -20.76 -1.34 -1.53
N LYS A 71 -22.06 -1.05 -1.71
CA LYS A 71 -22.99 -0.74 -0.61
C LYS A 71 -23.23 -1.94 0.30
N VAL A 72 -23.42 -3.12 -0.30
CA VAL A 72 -23.67 -4.37 0.41
C VAL A 72 -22.41 -4.86 1.12
N ASP A 73 -21.25 -4.76 0.46
CA ASP A 73 -19.96 -5.15 1.05
C ASP A 73 -19.61 -4.23 2.24
N SER A 74 -19.86 -2.91 2.13
CA SER A 74 -19.69 -1.96 3.24
C SER A 74 -20.60 -2.27 4.43
N PHE A 75 -21.86 -2.66 4.17
CA PHE A 75 -22.78 -3.07 5.22
C PHE A 75 -22.32 -4.37 5.91
N ALA A 76 -21.88 -5.36 5.13
CA ALA A 76 -21.34 -6.60 5.68
C ALA A 76 -20.10 -6.37 6.56
N LEU A 77 -19.21 -5.46 6.17
CA LEU A 77 -18.07 -5.01 6.97
C LEU A 77 -18.50 -4.39 8.30
N ALA A 78 -19.50 -3.51 8.28
CA ALA A 78 -20.03 -2.89 9.50
C ALA A 78 -20.66 -3.93 10.45
N CYS A 79 -21.49 -4.83 9.93
CA CYS A 79 -22.06 -5.93 10.71
C CYS A 79 -20.98 -6.85 11.29
N TYR A 80 -19.94 -7.15 10.50
CA TYR A 80 -18.81 -7.94 10.97
C TYR A 80 -18.07 -7.24 12.11
N GLY A 81 -17.83 -5.93 11.98
CA GLY A 81 -17.22 -5.09 13.00
C GLY A 81 -17.95 -5.12 14.33
N GLU A 82 -19.28 -4.93 14.28
CA GLU A 82 -20.11 -4.91 15.48
C GLU A 82 -20.17 -6.28 16.16
N LEU A 83 -20.34 -7.35 15.37
CA LEU A 83 -20.51 -8.69 15.92
C LEU A 83 -19.18 -9.31 16.40
N LYS A 84 -18.11 -9.19 15.60
CA LYS A 84 -16.83 -9.86 15.86
C LYS A 84 -15.83 -8.99 16.61
N LYS A 85 -16.02 -7.67 16.61
CA LYS A 85 -15.19 -6.71 17.34
C LYS A 85 -13.69 -6.99 17.14
N PRO A 86 -13.21 -7.04 15.88
CA PRO A 86 -11.83 -7.40 15.59
C PRO A 86 -10.85 -6.46 16.31
N SER A 87 -9.67 -6.98 16.61
CA SER A 87 -8.60 -6.21 17.23
C SER A 87 -8.23 -5.01 16.37
N ALA A 88 -7.80 -3.93 17.01
CA ALA A 88 -7.22 -2.80 16.31
C ALA A 88 -5.97 -3.26 15.55
N TRP A 89 -5.87 -2.84 14.30
CA TRP A 89 -4.65 -2.89 13.54
C TRP A 89 -3.67 -1.87 14.12
N VAL A 90 -2.44 -2.31 14.32
CA VAL A 90 -1.35 -1.45 14.78
C VAL A 90 -0.49 -1.15 13.58
N ALA A 91 -0.35 0.14 13.30
CA ALA A 91 0.48 0.56 12.19
C ALA A 91 1.96 0.21 12.47
N PRO A 92 2.72 -0.24 11.45
CA PRO A 92 4.16 -0.39 11.60
C PRO A 92 4.79 0.95 12.00
N SER A 93 5.95 0.89 12.64
CA SER A 93 6.70 2.10 12.99
C SER A 93 7.02 2.93 11.74
N THR A 94 7.25 4.23 11.92
CA THR A 94 7.59 5.16 10.84
C THR A 94 8.78 4.67 10.02
N GLU A 95 9.76 4.08 10.68
CA GLU A 95 10.99 3.56 10.08
C GLU A 95 10.69 2.33 9.20
N ILE A 96 9.79 1.44 9.63
CA ILE A 96 9.35 0.29 8.83
C ILE A 96 8.54 0.75 7.61
N ARG A 97 7.65 1.74 7.78
CA ARG A 97 6.86 2.30 6.69
C ARG A 97 7.76 2.92 5.62
N GLU A 98 8.77 3.68 6.03
CA GLU A 98 9.76 4.30 5.15
C GLU A 98 10.59 3.23 4.41
N LEU A 99 11.12 2.24 5.12
CA LEU A 99 11.88 1.15 4.52
C LEU A 99 11.06 0.41 3.44
N LYS A 100 9.79 0.09 3.74
CA LYS A 100 8.87 -0.54 2.78
C LYS A 100 8.68 0.32 1.53
N SER A 101 8.59 1.64 1.68
CA SER A 101 8.49 2.57 0.55
C SER A 101 9.73 2.52 -0.34
N LEU A 102 10.92 2.55 0.26
CA LEU A 102 12.19 2.45 -0.46
C LEU A 102 12.32 1.12 -1.21
N ILE A 103 11.96 -0.01 -0.56
CA ILE A 103 11.98 -1.35 -1.18
C ILE A 103 11.01 -1.41 -2.37
N LYS A 104 9.77 -0.92 -2.21
CA LYS A 104 8.79 -0.87 -3.32
C LYS A 104 9.32 -0.05 -4.49
N ARG A 105 10.01 1.07 -4.23
CA ARG A 105 10.63 1.87 -5.30
C ARG A 105 11.76 1.10 -6.00
N ARG A 106 12.62 0.42 -5.25
CA ARG A 106 13.68 -0.43 -5.79
C ARG A 106 13.13 -1.51 -6.72
N GLU A 107 12.08 -2.22 -6.30
CA GLU A 107 11.41 -3.23 -7.12
C GLU A 107 10.85 -2.65 -8.43
N ALA A 108 10.22 -1.46 -8.36
CA ALA A 108 9.73 -0.77 -9.54
C ALA A 108 10.87 -0.40 -10.52
N ILE A 109 12.01 0.08 -10.02
CA ILE A 109 13.18 0.39 -10.86
C ILE A 109 13.71 -0.88 -11.54
N LEU A 110 13.81 -1.99 -10.80
CA LEU A 110 14.25 -3.28 -11.37
C LEU A 110 13.31 -3.77 -12.48
N ALA A 111 11.99 -3.63 -12.29
CA ALA A 111 11.01 -3.99 -13.30
C ALA A 111 11.12 -3.11 -14.56
N ASP A 112 11.35 -1.80 -14.40
CA ASP A 112 11.57 -0.89 -15.53
C ASP A 112 12.90 -1.17 -16.23
N LEU A 113 13.95 -1.50 -15.49
CA LEU A 113 15.26 -1.87 -16.04
C LEU A 113 15.16 -3.12 -16.89
N LEU A 114 14.49 -4.17 -16.41
CA LEU A 114 14.20 -5.37 -17.19
C LEU A 114 13.40 -5.04 -18.46
N ARG A 115 12.42 -4.13 -18.37
CA ARG A 115 11.62 -3.70 -19.52
C ARG A 115 12.50 -3.00 -20.58
N GLU A 116 13.40 -2.12 -20.17
CA GLU A 116 14.31 -1.42 -21.11
C GLU A 116 15.39 -2.36 -21.67
N GLN A 117 15.91 -3.31 -20.89
CA GLN A 117 16.85 -4.33 -21.40
C GLN A 117 16.20 -5.20 -22.49
N ASN A 118 14.96 -5.63 -22.27
CA ASN A 118 14.19 -6.36 -23.27
C ASN A 118 13.92 -5.51 -24.54
N ARG A 119 13.89 -4.17 -24.43
CA ARG A 119 13.78 -3.28 -25.59
C ARG A 119 15.11 -3.14 -26.31
N GLU A 120 16.22 -3.05 -25.57
CA GLU A 120 17.58 -3.01 -26.12
C GLU A 120 17.88 -4.27 -26.94
N GLU A 121 17.57 -5.46 -26.41
CA GLU A 121 17.77 -6.73 -27.12
C GLU A 121 17.04 -6.77 -28.47
N LYS A 122 15.81 -6.24 -28.53
CA LYS A 122 15.04 -6.14 -29.79
C LYS A 122 15.67 -5.23 -30.84
N THR A 123 16.51 -4.29 -30.43
CA THR A 123 17.24 -3.44 -31.39
C THR A 123 18.27 -4.24 -32.20
N LEU A 124 18.70 -5.41 -31.71
CA LEU A 124 19.66 -6.29 -32.38
C LEU A 124 19.02 -7.15 -33.48
N THR A 125 17.71 -7.37 -33.42
CA THR A 125 16.98 -8.27 -34.32
C THR A 125 16.15 -7.55 -35.38
N SER A 126 15.95 -6.24 -35.25
CA SER A 126 15.16 -5.41 -36.17
C SER A 126 15.87 -4.11 -36.49
N TYR A 127 15.67 -3.59 -37.71
CA TYR A 127 16.17 -2.27 -38.07
C TYR A 127 15.65 -1.22 -37.09
N THR A 128 16.57 -0.61 -36.33
CA THR A 128 16.26 0.41 -35.33
C THR A 128 17.14 1.63 -35.56
N SER A 129 16.56 2.83 -35.53
CA SER A 129 17.32 4.06 -35.75
C SER A 129 18.31 4.32 -34.61
N LYS A 130 19.47 4.93 -34.94
CA LYS A 130 20.50 5.30 -33.94
C LYS A 130 19.96 6.20 -32.82
N VAL A 131 18.96 7.05 -33.13
CA VAL A 131 18.31 7.93 -32.14
C VAL A 131 17.56 7.11 -31.09
N VAL A 132 16.85 6.06 -31.51
CA VAL A 132 16.13 5.16 -30.60
C VAL A 132 17.10 4.37 -29.74
N ILE A 133 18.16 3.80 -30.32
CA ILE A 133 19.20 3.07 -29.56
C ILE A 133 19.79 3.99 -28.47
N LYS A 134 20.21 5.21 -28.84
CA LYS A 134 20.76 6.19 -27.90
C LYS A 134 19.77 6.55 -26.80
N SER A 135 18.47 6.63 -27.11
CA SER A 135 17.43 6.89 -26.12
C SER A 135 17.29 5.75 -25.11
N ILE A 136 17.32 4.49 -25.58
CA ILE A 136 17.22 3.30 -24.72
C ILE A 136 18.45 3.21 -23.80
N THR A 137 19.66 3.37 -24.34
CA THR A 137 20.90 3.36 -23.54
C THR A 137 20.88 4.44 -22.46
N LYS A 138 20.43 5.65 -22.79
CA LYS A 138 20.30 6.74 -21.80
C LYS A 138 19.29 6.41 -20.70
N SER A 139 18.17 5.76 -21.04
CA SER A 139 17.19 5.31 -20.04
C SER A 139 17.80 4.24 -19.12
N LEU A 140 18.54 3.27 -19.67
CA LEU A 140 19.23 2.25 -18.89
C LEU A 140 20.27 2.84 -17.94
N GLU A 141 21.09 3.78 -18.40
CA GLU A 141 22.06 4.49 -17.55
C GLU A 141 21.36 5.23 -16.40
N ALA A 142 20.27 5.93 -16.69
CA ALA A 142 19.50 6.65 -15.68
C ALA A 142 18.86 5.70 -14.65
N LEU A 143 18.28 4.59 -15.10
CA LEU A 143 17.67 3.58 -14.22
C LEU A 143 18.71 2.89 -13.33
N ASN A 144 19.89 2.54 -13.88
CA ASN A 144 20.99 1.97 -13.09
C ASN A 144 21.47 2.94 -12.01
N LYS A 145 21.60 4.23 -12.33
CA LYS A 145 21.97 5.25 -11.33
C LYS A 145 20.91 5.35 -10.23
N GLN A 146 19.63 5.41 -10.59
CA GLN A 146 18.54 5.45 -9.60
C GLN A 146 18.53 4.20 -8.72
N LEU A 147 18.88 3.03 -9.27
CA LEU A 147 18.99 1.79 -8.50
C LEU A 147 20.11 1.87 -7.45
N GLN A 148 21.28 2.38 -7.84
CA GLN A 148 22.38 2.59 -6.90
C GLN A 148 22.01 3.59 -5.78
N ASP A 149 21.39 4.71 -6.15
CA ASP A 149 20.98 5.74 -5.22
C ASP A 149 19.96 5.19 -4.20
N ILE A 150 18.95 4.42 -4.65
CA ILE A 150 17.93 3.87 -3.74
C ILE A 150 18.50 2.76 -2.84
N GLU A 151 19.43 1.94 -3.34
CA GLU A 151 20.10 0.90 -2.53
C GLU A 151 21.01 1.52 -1.47
N ALA A 152 21.65 2.66 -1.77
CA ALA A 152 22.42 3.42 -0.80
C ALA A 152 21.52 4.01 0.31
N GLU A 153 20.38 4.61 -0.05
CA GLU A 153 19.43 5.13 0.95
C GLU A 153 18.79 4.01 1.80
N ILE A 154 18.45 2.86 1.22
CA ILE A 154 18.02 1.68 1.98
C ILE A 154 19.09 1.28 3.01
N SER A 155 20.34 1.15 2.56
CA SER A 155 21.45 0.74 3.43
C SER A 155 21.67 1.74 4.56
N LYS A 156 21.63 3.03 4.25
CA LYS A 156 21.75 4.13 5.21
C LYS A 156 20.60 4.12 6.22
N HIS A 157 19.36 3.93 5.76
CA HIS A 157 18.18 3.85 6.62
C HIS A 157 18.26 2.70 7.61
N ILE A 158 18.66 1.51 7.16
CA ILE A 158 18.87 0.33 8.00
C ILE A 158 20.00 0.57 9.03
N ASN A 159 21.07 1.25 8.63
CA ASN A 159 22.17 1.55 9.55
C ASN A 159 21.82 2.60 10.61
N ASN A 160 20.94 3.55 10.28
CA ASN A 160 20.45 4.56 11.22
C ASN A 160 19.42 4.01 12.22
N HIS A 161 18.81 2.85 11.92
CA HIS A 161 17.78 2.23 12.76
C HIS A 161 18.14 0.77 13.07
N PRO A 162 19.04 0.51 14.05
CA PRO A 162 19.49 -0.84 14.38
C PRO A 162 18.38 -1.82 14.78
N GLU A 163 17.27 -1.30 15.32
CA GLU A 163 16.10 -2.09 15.69
C GLU A 163 15.43 -2.75 14.46
N LEU A 164 15.55 -2.16 13.26
CA LEU A 164 15.06 -2.77 12.02
C LEU A 164 15.82 -4.06 11.66
N LYS A 165 17.06 -4.23 12.13
CA LYS A 165 17.84 -5.46 11.89
C LYS A 165 17.33 -6.64 12.71
N LYS A 166 16.67 -6.38 13.85
CA LYS A 166 16.16 -7.42 14.75
C LYS A 166 14.86 -8.05 14.24
N ASP A 167 14.05 -7.29 13.51
CA ASP A 167 12.80 -7.78 12.90
C ASP A 167 13.02 -8.59 11.61
N MET A 168 14.28 -8.76 11.18
CA MET A 168 14.66 -9.57 10.01
C MET A 168 15.10 -11.02 10.36
N GLU A 169 15.19 -11.36 11.64
CA GLU A 169 15.40 -12.74 12.16
C GLU A 169 14.06 -13.44 12.42
#